data_AF-A0A402AIX3-F1
#
_entry.id   AF-A0A402AIX3-F1
#
_cell.length_a   1.000
_cell.length_b   1.000
_cell.length_c   1.000
_cell.angle_alpha   90.00
_cell.angle_beta   90.00
_cell.angle_gamma   90.00
#
_symmetry.space_group_name_H-M   'P 1'
#
loop_
_entity.id
_entity.type
_entity.pdbx_description
1 polymer ?
#
loop_
_entity_poly.entity_id
_entity_poly.type
_entity_poly.pdbx_seq_one_letter_code
_entity_poly.pdbx_strand_id
1 'polypeptide(L)'
;MIRSYAKIQLIATENGLLKKGPFRQQLMPWNEVRLFAIDSVSIERNGNPLFVSRHTHAPTFFELSSEKDILCWQWLRPPRWYELAMARPVMGYQVYEQQMQALLSIIVAKTGQPLYDLR
;
A
#
# COMPACT_ATOMS: atom_id res chain seq x y z
N MET A 1 16.31 -17.13 -4.05
CA MET A 1 16.46 -15.85 -3.32
C MET A 1 15.09 -15.49 -2.74
N ILE A 2 14.83 -15.82 -1.48
CA ILE A 2 13.52 -15.60 -0.84
C ILE A 2 13.45 -14.12 -0.46
N ARG A 3 12.64 -13.33 -1.18
CA ARG A 3 12.33 -11.96 -0.79
C ARG A 3 11.42 -12.03 0.44
N SER A 4 12.00 -11.94 1.62
CA SER A 4 11.24 -11.74 2.86
C SER A 4 10.55 -10.38 2.74
N TYR A 5 9.23 -10.39 2.46
CA TYR A 5 8.42 -9.20 2.60
C TYR A 5 8.39 -8.86 4.09
N ALA A 6 9.17 -7.85 4.47
CA ALA A 6 9.13 -7.26 5.79
C ALA A 6 7.67 -7.08 6.24
N LYS A 7 7.30 -7.63 7.40
CA LYS A 7 5.94 -7.57 7.95
C LYS A 7 5.61 -6.11 8.26
N ILE A 8 5.01 -5.41 7.29
CA ILE A 8 4.50 -4.06 7.47
C ILE A 8 3.10 -4.18 8.07
N GLN A 9 2.85 -3.47 9.16
CA GLN A 9 1.52 -3.33 9.76
C GLN A 9 1.04 -1.89 9.57
N LEU A 10 -0.18 -1.74 9.10
CA LEU A 10 -0.87 -0.46 9.00
C LEU A 10 -1.95 -0.43 10.07
N ILE A 11 -1.92 0.60 10.92
CA ILE A 11 -2.84 0.76 12.03
C ILE A 11 -3.46 2.14 11.91
N ALA A 12 -4.76 2.19 11.58
CA ALA A 12 -5.52 3.42 11.65
C ALA A 12 -5.85 3.70 13.13
N THR A 13 -5.30 4.80 13.65
CA THR A 13 -5.57 5.26 15.03
C THR A 13 -6.52 6.45 15.00
N GLU A 14 -6.94 6.94 16.16
CA GLU A 14 -7.76 8.15 16.26
C GLU A 14 -7.02 9.39 15.72
N ASN A 15 -5.69 9.44 15.89
CA ASN A 15 -4.87 10.61 15.58
C ASN A 15 -4.22 10.57 14.18
N GLY A 16 -4.02 9.39 13.61
CA GLY A 16 -3.32 9.24 12.34
C GLY A 16 -3.20 7.80 11.84
N LEU A 17 -2.57 7.64 10.67
CA LEU A 17 -2.16 6.34 10.16
C LEU A 17 -0.76 6.00 10.66
N LEU A 18 -0.64 4.90 11.40
CA LEU A 18 0.65 4.38 11.84
C LEU A 18 1.09 3.22 10.95
N LYS A 19 2.24 3.37 10.31
CA LYS A 19 2.93 2.31 9.57
C LYS A 19 4.06 1.77 10.43
N LYS A 20 3.98 0.50 10.84
CA LYS A 20 5.05 -0.21 11.55
C LYS A 20 5.77 -1.14 10.58
N GLY A 21 7.03 -0.85 10.30
CA GLY A 21 7.94 -1.78 9.63
C GLY A 21 8.91 -2.43 10.63
N PRO A 22 9.78 -3.34 10.16
CA PRO A 22 10.78 -4.01 10.99
C PRO A 22 11.83 -3.05 11.58
N PHE A 23 12.10 -1.92 10.92
CA PHE A 23 13.18 -0.99 11.31
C PHE A 23 12.69 0.42 11.68
N ARG A 24 11.47 0.80 11.29
CA ARG A 24 10.95 2.15 11.52
C ARG A 24 9.44 2.13 11.68
N GLN A 25 8.96 2.98 12.57
CA GLN A 25 7.55 3.33 12.66
C GLN A 25 7.38 4.76 12.14
N GLN A 26 6.33 4.99 11.37
CA GLN A 26 6.00 6.28 10.81
C GLN A 26 4.52 6.56 11.08
N LEU A 27 4.24 7.68 11.73
CA LEU A 27 2.88 8.15 11.98
C LEU A 27 2.58 9.30 11.03
N MET A 28 1.46 9.21 10.32
CA MET A 28 0.91 10.29 9.51
C MET A 28 -0.35 10.83 10.21
N PRO A 29 -0.29 11.99 10.88
CA PRO A 29 -1.46 12.60 11.51
C PRO A 29 -2.55 12.90 10.48
N TRP A 30 -3.82 12.65 10.81
CA TRP A 30 -4.92 12.84 9.85
C TRP A 30 -5.06 14.28 9.37
N ASN A 31 -4.83 15.24 10.26
CA ASN A 31 -4.89 16.67 9.98
C ASN A 31 -3.75 17.19 9.08
N GLU A 32 -2.68 16.42 8.90
CA GLU A 32 -1.57 16.79 8.03
C GLU A 32 -1.70 16.19 6.62
N VAL A 33 -2.63 15.24 6.41
CA VAL A 33 -2.83 14.60 5.11
C VAL A 33 -3.38 15.62 4.11
N ARG A 34 -2.64 15.80 3.01
CA ARG A 34 -3.03 16.67 1.89
C ARG A 34 -3.37 15.90 0.62
N LEU A 35 -2.80 14.71 0.45
CA LEU A 35 -3.02 13.88 -0.73
C LEU A 35 -3.21 12.42 -0.33
N PHE A 36 -4.16 11.77 -0.97
CA PHE A 36 -4.34 10.33 -0.91
C PHE A 36 -4.44 9.79 -2.34
N ALA A 37 -3.46 9.00 -2.76
CA ALA A 37 -3.34 8.57 -4.15
C ALA A 37 -3.02 7.08 -4.28
N ILE A 38 -3.38 6.54 -5.44
CA ILE A 38 -3.00 5.22 -5.90
C ILE A 38 -2.06 5.39 -7.11
N ASP A 39 -0.98 4.63 -7.11
CA ASP A 39 0.01 4.64 -8.18
C ASP A 39 0.29 3.19 -8.62
N SER A 40 0.55 3.03 -9.92
CA SER A 40 1.06 1.81 -10.52
C SER A 40 2.54 1.98 -10.83
N VAL A 41 3.37 2.20 -9.81
CA VAL A 41 4.82 2.19 -10.04
C VAL A 41 5.26 0.78 -10.38
N SER A 42 5.51 0.53 -11.66
CA SER A 42 6.38 -0.56 -12.09
C SER A 42 7.77 -0.25 -11.54
N ILE A 43 8.21 -0.97 -10.51
CA ILE A 43 9.60 -0.87 -10.07
C ILE A 43 10.47 -1.43 -11.20
N GLU A 44 10.95 -0.55 -12.09
CA GLU A 44 12.07 -0.81 -12.97
C GLU A 44 13.32 -0.94 -12.10
N ARG A 45 13.59 -2.15 -11.62
CA ARG A 45 14.95 -2.52 -11.24
C ARG A 45 15.66 -2.97 -12.52
N ASN A 46 16.44 -2.05 -13.07
CA ASN A 46 17.24 -2.14 -14.29
C ASN A 46 16.43 -1.79 -15.54
N GLY A 47 16.76 -0.64 -16.15
CA GLY A 47 16.17 -0.06 -17.36
C GLY A 47 16.27 -0.97 -18.58
N ASN A 48 15.55 -2.08 -18.54
CA ASN A 48 15.35 -3.00 -19.64
C ASN A 48 13.90 -2.85 -20.09
N PRO A 49 13.64 -2.10 -21.18
CA PRO A 49 12.29 -1.70 -21.60
C PRO A 49 11.46 -2.86 -22.19
N LEU A 50 11.94 -4.10 -22.09
CA LEU A 50 11.27 -5.30 -22.60
C LEU A 50 10.17 -5.86 -21.69
N PHE A 51 10.02 -5.33 -20.47
CA PHE A 51 8.94 -5.70 -19.55
C PHE A 51 8.04 -4.52 -19.17
N VAL A 52 7.79 -3.61 -20.11
CA VAL A 52 6.59 -2.77 -20.06
C VAL A 52 5.39 -3.68 -20.34
N SER A 53 5.01 -4.48 -19.33
CA SER A 53 3.79 -5.26 -19.40
C SER A 53 2.63 -4.28 -19.32
N ARG A 54 2.19 -3.84 -20.50
CA ARG A 54 1.06 -2.93 -20.76
C ARG A 54 -0.30 -3.39 -20.19
N HIS A 55 -0.32 -4.39 -19.31
CA HIS A 55 -1.52 -5.06 -18.82
C HIS A 55 -1.33 -5.46 -17.34
N THR A 56 -2.09 -4.80 -16.46
CA THR A 56 -2.90 -5.38 -15.34
C THR A 56 -2.27 -6.12 -14.15
N HIS A 57 -0.95 -6.10 -13.86
CA HIS A 57 -0.41 -7.07 -12.87
C HIS A 57 0.64 -6.57 -11.85
N ALA A 58 0.79 -5.27 -11.61
CA ALA A 58 1.69 -4.75 -10.57
C ALA A 58 0.97 -4.59 -9.20
N PRO A 59 1.67 -4.79 -8.06
CA PRO A 59 1.10 -4.50 -6.75
C PRO A 59 0.66 -3.03 -6.70
N THR A 60 -0.54 -2.79 -6.18
CA THR A 60 -1.11 -1.45 -6.14
C THR A 60 -0.46 -0.66 -5.02
N PHE A 61 0.21 0.44 -5.37
CA PHE A 61 0.85 1.31 -4.39
C PHE A 61 -0.14 2.38 -3.96
N PHE A 62 -0.19 2.60 -2.65
CA PHE A 62 -0.95 3.68 -2.06
C PHE A 62 0.00 4.65 -1.42
N GLU A 63 -0.32 5.92 -1.52
CA GLU A 63 0.44 7.02 -0.98
C GLU A 63 -0.47 7.93 -0.17
N LEU A 64 -0.03 8.26 1.03
CA LEU A 64 -0.52 9.40 1.79
C LEU A 64 0.59 10.41 1.96
N SER A 65 0.33 11.65 1.55
CA SER A 65 1.33 12.70 1.57
C SER A 65 0.85 13.90 2.37
N SER A 66 1.75 14.39 3.22
CA SER A 66 1.65 15.67 3.91
C SER A 66 2.68 16.64 3.35
N GLU A 67 2.73 17.84 3.91
CA GLU A 67 3.76 18.82 3.58
C GLU A 67 5.17 18.40 4.03
N LYS A 68 5.25 17.50 5.02
CA LYS A 68 6.52 17.13 5.68
C LYS A 68 6.97 15.71 5.39
N ASP A 69 6.02 14.82 5.10
CA ASP A 69 6.27 13.38 5.02
C ASP A 69 5.40 12.70 3.97
N ILE A 70 5.86 11.54 3.52
CA ILE A 70 5.14 10.65 2.61
C ILE A 70 5.09 9.25 3.21
N LEU A 71 3.91 8.65 3.26
CA LEU A 71 3.66 7.30 3.75
C LEU A 71 3.11 6.44 2.61
N CYS A 72 3.97 5.59 2.05
CA CYS A 72 3.58 4.65 1.00
C CYS A 72 3.39 3.23 1.54
N TRP A 73 2.46 2.47 0.97
CA TRP A 73 2.34 1.02 1.23
C TRP A 73 1.84 0.27 0.00
N GLN A 74 2.00 -1.05 0.02
CA GLN A 74 1.57 -1.94 -1.06
C GLN A 74 0.32 -2.69 -0.65
N TRP A 75 -0.66 -2.75 -1.55
CA TRP A 75 -1.74 -3.71 -1.48
C TRP A 75 -1.36 -4.93 -2.32
N LEU A 76 -1.09 -6.04 -1.63
CA LEU A 76 -0.76 -7.31 -2.26
C LEU A 76 -2.02 -7.95 -2.85
N ARG A 77 -2.28 -7.72 -4.13
CA ARG A 77 -3.25 -8.50 -4.90
C ARG A 77 -2.47 -9.52 -5.74
N PRO A 78 -2.30 -10.77 -5.27
CA PRO A 78 -1.56 -11.77 -6.02
C PRO A 78 -2.29 -12.03 -7.34
N PRO A 79 -1.59 -11.95 -8.48
CA PRO A 79 -2.21 -12.11 -9.80
C PRO A 79 -2.67 -13.54 -10.06
N ARG A 80 -2.13 -14.54 -9.34
CA ARG A 80 -2.47 -15.96 -9.49
C ARG A 80 -2.46 -16.69 -8.15
N TRP A 81 -3.29 -17.72 -8.03
CA TRP A 81 -3.48 -18.51 -6.81
C TRP A 81 -2.19 -19.16 -6.28
N TYR A 82 -1.21 -19.43 -7.14
CA TYR A 82 0.06 -20.05 -6.73
C TYR A 82 1.08 -19.03 -6.18
N GLU A 83 0.92 -17.73 -6.44
CA GLU A 83 1.80 -16.68 -5.88
C GLU A 83 1.44 -16.36 -4.42
N LEU A 84 0.24 -16.76 -3.97
CA LEU A 84 -0.15 -16.79 -2.57
C LEU A 84 0.78 -17.65 -1.70
N ALA A 85 1.53 -18.60 -2.28
CA ALA A 85 2.46 -19.44 -1.51
C ALA A 85 3.71 -18.67 -1.05
N MET A 86 4.13 -17.63 -1.78
CA MET A 86 5.36 -16.87 -1.49
C MET A 86 5.11 -15.57 -0.73
N ALA A 87 3.93 -14.97 -0.88
CA ALA A 87 3.56 -13.69 -0.26
C ALA A 87 2.19 -13.76 0.42
N ARG A 88 1.94 -14.85 1.16
CA ARG A 88 0.68 -15.02 1.87
C ARG A 88 0.58 -13.97 2.99
N PRO A 89 -0.52 -13.21 3.08
CA PRO A 89 -0.83 -12.53 4.33
C PRO A 89 -0.89 -13.59 5.43
N VAL A 90 -0.45 -13.24 6.64
CA VAL A 90 -0.52 -14.15 7.80
C VAL A 90 -1.96 -14.60 8.08
N MET A 91 -2.92 -13.78 7.66
CA MET A 91 -4.36 -14.02 7.68
C MET A 91 -4.89 -14.44 6.30
N GLY A 92 -6.09 -15.04 6.25
CA GLY A 92 -6.73 -15.42 4.98
C GLY A 92 -6.85 -14.22 4.01
N TYR A 93 -6.69 -14.48 2.71
CA TYR A 93 -6.67 -13.42 1.69
C TYR A 93 -7.94 -12.55 1.70
N GLN A 94 -9.11 -13.18 1.89
CA GLN A 94 -10.39 -12.47 1.98
C GLN A 94 -10.43 -11.48 3.17
N VAL A 95 -9.90 -11.89 4.33
CA VAL A 95 -9.82 -11.02 5.51
C VAL A 95 -8.85 -9.88 5.26
N TYR A 96 -7.71 -10.15 4.62
CA TYR A 96 -6.76 -9.11 4.22
C TYR A 96 -7.39 -8.10 3.26
N GLU A 97 -8.12 -8.56 2.24
CA GLU A 97 -8.80 -7.69 1.29
C GLU A 97 -9.83 -6.80 1.98
N GLN A 98 -10.67 -7.37 2.85
CA GLN A 98 -11.64 -6.61 3.63
C GLN A 98 -10.97 -5.57 4.55
N GLN A 99 -9.87 -5.93 5.22
CA GLN A 99 -9.14 -4.99 6.05
C GLN A 99 -8.52 -3.84 5.24
N MET A 100 -7.98 -4.15 4.06
CA MET A 100 -7.44 -3.12 3.17
C MET A 100 -8.55 -2.19 2.68
N GLN A 101 -9.69 -2.73 2.24
CA GLN A 101 -10.85 -1.91 1.84
C GLN A 101 -11.35 -1.03 3.00
N ALA A 102 -11.48 -1.60 4.20
CA ALA A 102 -11.89 -0.86 5.39
C ALA A 102 -10.89 0.26 5.73
N LEU A 103 -9.59 -0.01 5.59
CA LEU A 103 -8.54 0.99 5.79
C LEU A 103 -8.68 2.17 4.84
N LEU A 104 -8.90 1.92 3.55
CA LEU A 104 -9.11 3.00 2.56
C LEU A 104 -10.33 3.84 2.92
N SER A 105 -11.44 3.21 3.30
CA SER A 105 -12.65 3.90 3.74
C SER A 105 -12.41 4.77 4.98
N ILE A 106 -11.64 4.27 5.96
CA ILE A 106 -11.28 5.05 7.16
C ILE A 106 -10.44 6.26 6.79
N ILE A 107 -9.45 6.10 5.89
CA ILE A 107 -8.60 7.22 5.45
C ILE A 107 -9.44 8.32 4.81
N VAL A 108 -10.33 7.96 3.87
CA VAL A 108 -11.24 8.93 3.23
C VAL A 108 -12.12 9.61 4.28
N ALA A 109 -12.72 8.84 5.20
CA ALA A 109 -13.60 9.38 6.23
C ALA A 109 -12.87 10.31 7.23
N LYS A 110 -11.60 10.02 7.56
CA LYS A 110 -10.81 10.79 8.52
C LYS A 110 -10.18 12.04 7.91
N THR A 111 -9.80 11.98 6.63
CA THR A 111 -9.05 13.06 5.98
C THR A 111 -9.94 13.93 5.09
N GLY A 112 -11.12 13.45 4.70
CA GLY A 112 -11.97 14.08 3.69
C GLY A 112 -11.37 14.06 2.28
N GLN A 113 -10.20 13.43 2.09
CA GLN A 113 -9.52 13.37 0.81
C GLN A 113 -10.07 12.20 -0.03
N PRO A 114 -10.47 12.44 -1.29
CA PRO A 114 -10.78 11.35 -2.20
C PRO A 114 -9.50 10.59 -2.56
N LEU A 115 -9.64 9.31 -2.91
CA LEU A 115 -8.55 8.53 -3.46
C LEU A 115 -8.33 8.94 -4.93
N TYR A 116 -7.21 9.59 -5.21
CA TYR A 116 -6.82 9.99 -6.56
C TYR A 116 -6.18 8.82 -7.31
N ASP A 117 -6.51 8.70 -8.59
CA ASP A 117 -5.91 7.72 -9.50
C ASP A 117 -4.84 8.37 -10.37
N LEU A 118 -3.56 7.98 -10.15
CA LEU A 118 -2.41 8.51 -10.87
C LEU A 118 -1.88 7.53 -11.95
N ARG A 119 -2.63 6.47 -12.23
CA ARG A 119 -2.28 5.40 -13.18
C ARG A 119 -2.58 5.74 -14.63
#